data_AF-A0AAJ5KC16-F1
#
_entry.id   AF-A0AAJ5KC16-F1
#
_cell.length_a   1.000
_cell.length_b   1.000
_cell.length_c   1.000
_cell.angle_alpha   90.00
_cell.angle_beta   90.00
_cell.angle_gamma   90.00
#
_symmetry.space_group_name_H-M   'P 1'
#
loop_
_entity.id
_entity.type
_entity.pdbx_description
1 polymer ?
#
loop_
_entity_poly.entity_id
_entity_poly.type
_entity_poly.pdbx_seq_one_letter_code
_entity_poly.pdbx_strand_id
1 'polypeptide(L)'
;MKKLTHKYATALMLLGAVAGIGLTAGTTTAHASNKYLSGIGGNEYVRTKRAMYVGIYQKHGNTYKPLLKKKGALLKINGMTQKFGSPVIKVGFTSGAVHYNRLSKLRFTSTPTIPLTKANFKKVSLKAPLRTTVLRAGKGFKQDSKLNYGNGSAFYLTLDNYIQYYSKPAMLKYDGGGTMVVDNGHNDSYSNFKPTVSAKMTKTTVKGNTTTVQYNKYIKGIPGKKLTAHKYQIKIKNLKTHGGKYFSEEDRGSWDNYTVNNKPYFSGMMYTD
;
A
#
# COMPACT_ATOMS: atom_id res chain seq x y z
N MET A 1 -6.31 -75.85 -11.21
CA MET A 1 -5.50 -76.87 -10.52
C MET A 1 -4.18 -77.07 -11.25
N LYS A 2 -3.12 -77.39 -10.49
CA LYS A 2 -1.76 -77.77 -10.90
C LYS A 2 -0.81 -76.68 -11.40
N LYS A 3 -0.03 -76.18 -10.43
CA LYS A 3 1.39 -75.85 -10.62
C LYS A 3 2.18 -77.13 -10.93
N LEU A 4 3.16 -77.03 -11.81
CA LEU A 4 4.40 -77.83 -11.81
C LEU A 4 5.55 -76.81 -11.98
N THR A 5 6.37 -76.51 -10.96
CA THR A 5 7.57 -77.21 -10.44
C THR A 5 8.73 -77.29 -11.43
N HIS A 6 9.78 -76.49 -11.16
CA HIS A 6 11.16 -76.91 -10.87
C HIS A 6 12.02 -77.13 -12.13
N LYS A 7 13.33 -76.87 -12.20
CA LYS A 7 14.37 -76.16 -11.44
C LYS A 7 15.65 -76.29 -12.32
N TYR A 8 16.69 -75.49 -12.03
CA TYR A 8 18.10 -75.65 -12.44
C TYR A 8 18.44 -75.34 -13.93
N ALA A 9 19.60 -74.80 -14.31
CA ALA A 9 20.67 -74.07 -13.64
C ALA A 9 21.61 -73.54 -14.75
N THR A 10 22.31 -72.44 -14.45
CA THR A 10 23.64 -72.07 -14.98
C THR A 10 23.84 -71.93 -16.50
N ALA A 11 23.93 -70.68 -16.96
CA ALA A 11 25.00 -70.26 -17.86
C ALA A 11 25.44 -68.85 -17.47
N LEU A 12 26.59 -68.77 -16.80
CA LEU A 12 27.34 -67.54 -16.61
C LEU A 12 28.20 -67.36 -17.88
N MET A 13 27.91 -66.36 -18.70
CA MET A 13 28.91 -65.79 -19.60
C MET A 13 28.96 -64.29 -19.37
N LEU A 14 30.15 -63.86 -18.93
CA LEU A 14 30.56 -62.49 -18.71
C LEU A 14 30.81 -61.76 -20.03
N LEU A 15 30.73 -60.43 -19.90
CA LEU A 15 31.37 -59.36 -20.67
C LEU A 15 30.57 -58.72 -21.82
N GLY A 16 30.25 -57.44 -21.58
CA GLY A 16 30.39 -56.42 -22.61
C GLY A 16 29.17 -55.55 -22.86
N ALA A 17 28.83 -54.67 -21.91
CA ALA A 17 28.42 -53.29 -22.22
C ALA A 17 28.18 -52.52 -20.92
N VAL A 18 29.12 -51.64 -20.58
CA VAL A 18 28.84 -50.50 -19.71
C VAL A 18 27.92 -49.58 -20.51
N ALA A 19 26.61 -49.71 -20.32
CA ALA A 19 25.63 -48.70 -20.72
C ALA A 19 25.02 -48.17 -19.42
N GLY A 20 25.42 -46.95 -19.07
CA GLY A 20 25.10 -46.32 -17.80
C GLY A 20 23.61 -46.39 -17.49
N ILE A 21 23.32 -46.86 -16.28
CA ILE A 21 22.04 -46.64 -15.62
C ILE A 21 21.95 -45.13 -15.37
N GLY A 22 21.52 -44.40 -16.39
CA GLY A 22 20.96 -43.08 -16.24
C GLY A 22 19.59 -43.25 -15.61
N LEU A 23 19.55 -43.50 -14.30
CA LEU A 23 18.40 -43.12 -13.49
C LEU A 23 18.24 -41.62 -13.72
N THR A 24 17.40 -41.24 -14.68
CA THR A 24 16.79 -39.92 -14.71
C THR A 24 15.88 -39.88 -13.50
N ALA A 25 16.49 -39.72 -12.32
CA ALA A 25 15.83 -39.13 -11.19
C ALA A 25 15.36 -37.78 -11.69
N GLY A 26 14.11 -37.74 -12.14
CA GLY A 26 13.43 -36.49 -12.43
C GLY A 26 13.63 -35.67 -11.18
N THR A 27 14.47 -34.63 -11.29
CA THR A 27 14.60 -33.65 -10.24
C THR A 27 13.22 -33.02 -10.15
N THR A 28 12.37 -33.57 -9.29
CA THR A 28 11.26 -32.84 -8.73
C THR A 28 11.95 -31.71 -7.99
N THR A 29 12.14 -30.61 -8.69
CA THR A 29 12.48 -29.36 -8.06
C THR A 29 11.31 -29.12 -7.13
N ALA A 30 11.51 -29.47 -5.86
CA ALA A 30 10.58 -29.15 -4.81
C ALA A 30 10.36 -27.64 -4.96
N HIS A 31 9.20 -27.27 -5.51
CA HIS A 31 8.82 -25.88 -5.66
C HIS A 31 8.80 -25.36 -4.23
N ALA A 32 9.87 -24.68 -3.82
CA ALA A 32 9.96 -24.06 -2.52
C ALA A 32 8.71 -23.20 -2.41
N SER A 33 7.75 -23.68 -1.61
CA SER A 33 6.51 -22.98 -1.36
C SER A 33 6.93 -21.58 -0.92
N ASN A 34 6.58 -20.59 -1.73
CA ASN A 34 7.20 -19.29 -1.63
C ASN A 34 6.57 -18.58 -0.44
N LYS A 35 6.96 -18.96 0.79
CA LYS A 35 6.52 -18.44 2.10
C LYS A 35 6.70 -16.92 2.23
N TYR A 36 7.44 -16.31 1.30
CA TYR A 36 7.49 -14.87 1.12
C TYR A 36 6.17 -14.27 0.63
N LEU A 37 5.53 -14.97 -0.32
CA LEU A 37 4.33 -14.54 -1.03
C LEU A 37 3.07 -14.77 -0.20
N SER A 38 3.02 -15.84 0.60
CA SER A 38 1.87 -16.16 1.47
C SER A 38 1.58 -15.10 2.54
N GLY A 39 2.49 -14.14 2.73
CA GLY A 39 2.32 -13.02 3.65
C GLY A 39 2.28 -11.64 2.99
N ILE A 40 2.34 -11.51 1.66
CA ILE A 40 2.34 -10.19 1.00
C ILE A 40 1.02 -9.97 0.26
N GLY A 41 0.17 -9.12 0.83
CA GLY A 41 -1.09 -8.69 0.22
C GLY A 41 -0.96 -7.48 -0.71
N GLY A 42 -2.03 -7.20 -1.46
CA GLY A 42 -2.08 -6.12 -2.46
C GLY A 42 -1.95 -4.69 -1.92
N ASN A 43 -1.98 -4.51 -0.60
CA ASN A 43 -1.89 -3.21 0.08
C ASN A 43 -0.60 -3.03 0.90
N GLU A 44 0.41 -3.86 0.67
CA GLU A 44 1.64 -3.83 1.46
C GLU A 44 2.73 -2.91 0.88
N TYR A 45 3.75 -2.66 1.70
CA TYR A 45 4.93 -1.89 1.33
C TYR A 45 6.17 -2.78 1.21
N VAL A 46 7.02 -2.44 0.23
CA VAL A 46 8.32 -3.07 0.04
C VAL A 46 9.42 -2.02 -0.11
N ARG A 47 10.66 -2.44 0.15
CA ARG A 47 11.86 -1.70 -0.24
C ARG A 47 12.62 -2.44 -1.33
N THR A 48 13.12 -1.71 -2.31
CA THR A 48 14.05 -2.24 -3.32
C THR A 48 15.38 -2.64 -2.66
N LYS A 49 15.96 -3.76 -3.06
CA LYS A 49 17.30 -4.21 -2.63
C LYS A 49 18.42 -3.75 -3.55
N ARG A 50 18.07 -3.29 -4.76
CA ARG A 50 18.98 -2.74 -5.77
C ARG A 50 18.31 -1.61 -6.55
N ALA A 51 19.10 -0.88 -7.34
CA ALA A 51 18.54 0.06 -8.29
C ALA A 51 17.81 -0.72 -9.40
N MET A 52 16.56 -0.37 -9.69
CA MET A 52 15.77 -1.05 -10.73
C MET A 52 14.58 -0.21 -11.19
N TYR A 53 14.13 -0.49 -12.40
CA TYR A 53 12.87 0.03 -12.91
C TYR A 53 11.69 -0.80 -12.36
N VAL A 54 10.59 -0.13 -12.03
CA VAL A 54 9.45 -0.74 -11.31
C VAL A 54 8.09 -0.28 -11.85
N GLY A 55 8.00 0.09 -13.12
CA GLY A 55 6.71 0.52 -13.71
C GLY A 55 6.26 1.93 -13.29
N ILE A 56 7.19 2.79 -12.90
CA ILE A 56 6.90 4.17 -12.49
C ILE A 56 7.62 5.11 -13.44
N TYR A 57 6.90 6.10 -13.96
CA TYR A 57 7.42 7.12 -14.87
C TYR A 57 7.40 8.49 -14.19
N GLN A 58 8.33 9.35 -14.60
CA GLN A 58 8.41 10.74 -14.15
C GLN A 58 8.22 11.69 -15.34
N LYS A 59 7.52 12.81 -15.10
CA LYS A 59 7.32 13.87 -16.09
C LYS A 59 8.65 14.57 -16.41
N HIS A 60 8.96 14.68 -17.69
CA HIS A 60 10.09 15.42 -18.26
C HIS A 60 9.58 16.29 -19.41
N GLY A 61 9.41 17.59 -19.17
CA GLY A 61 8.70 18.48 -20.09
C GLY A 61 7.28 17.99 -20.32
N ASN A 62 6.92 17.74 -21.59
CA ASN A 62 5.60 17.25 -21.98
C ASN A 62 5.49 15.72 -22.03
N THR A 63 6.59 15.00 -21.81
CA THR A 63 6.62 13.52 -21.88
C THR A 63 6.87 12.90 -20.51
N TYR A 64 6.74 11.57 -20.43
CA TYR A 64 7.06 10.79 -19.25
C TYR A 64 8.16 9.79 -19.56
N LYS A 65 9.18 9.72 -18.71
CA LYS A 65 10.31 8.79 -18.85
C LYS A 65 10.35 7.79 -17.70
N PRO A 66 10.84 6.56 -17.92
CA PRO A 66 11.03 5.58 -16.86
C PRO A 66 11.83 6.15 -15.69
N LEU A 67 11.30 6.02 -14.46
CA LEU A 67 11.98 6.44 -13.24
C LEU A 67 12.69 5.26 -12.60
N LEU A 68 14.01 5.20 -12.73
CA LEU A 68 14.84 4.23 -12.04
C LEU A 68 14.79 4.47 -10.53
N LYS A 69 14.31 3.49 -9.76
CA LYS A 69 14.29 3.59 -8.30
C LYS A 69 15.62 3.11 -7.75
N LYS A 70 16.23 3.90 -6.88
CA LYS A 70 17.46 3.55 -6.16
C LYS A 70 17.22 2.41 -5.17
N LYS A 71 18.30 1.77 -4.71
CA LYS A 71 18.27 0.82 -3.59
C LYS A 71 17.64 1.47 -2.35
N GLY A 72 16.81 0.71 -1.63
CA GLY A 72 16.12 1.14 -0.42
C GLY A 72 14.88 2.00 -0.65
N ALA A 73 14.48 2.25 -1.90
CA ALA A 73 13.27 3.01 -2.22
C ALA A 73 12.02 2.28 -1.70
N LEU A 74 11.17 3.01 -0.97
CA LEU A 74 9.88 2.51 -0.48
C LEU A 74 8.86 2.56 -1.62
N LEU A 75 8.13 1.46 -1.82
CA LEU A 75 7.08 1.32 -2.82
C LEU A 75 5.83 0.72 -2.16
N LYS A 76 4.65 1.17 -2.58
CA LYS A 76 3.38 0.51 -2.25
C LYS A 76 3.06 -0.48 -3.38
N ILE A 77 2.68 -1.70 -3.02
CA ILE A 77 2.09 -2.63 -3.98
C ILE A 77 0.73 -2.09 -4.39
N ASN A 78 0.42 -2.14 -5.68
CA ASN A 78 -0.83 -1.67 -6.24
C ASN A 78 -1.25 -2.63 -7.36
N GLY A 79 -1.97 -3.69 -6.97
CA GLY A 79 -2.35 -4.79 -7.84
C GLY A 79 -1.30 -5.89 -7.94
N MET A 80 -1.79 -7.12 -8.04
CA MET A 80 -0.97 -8.32 -8.20
C MET A 80 -1.62 -9.25 -9.22
N THR A 81 -0.81 -9.95 -10.00
CA THR A 81 -1.26 -11.00 -10.91
C THR A 81 -0.39 -12.23 -10.74
N GLN A 82 -1.00 -13.40 -10.88
CA GLN A 82 -0.32 -14.68 -10.91
C GLN A 82 -0.96 -15.50 -12.03
N LYS A 83 -0.16 -15.88 -13.04
CA LYS A 83 -0.65 -16.78 -14.08
C LYS A 83 -0.90 -18.15 -13.44
N PHE A 84 -2.01 -18.81 -13.80
CA PHE A 84 -2.29 -20.18 -13.38
C PHE A 84 -1.09 -21.09 -13.65
N GLY A 85 -0.70 -21.90 -12.65
CA GLY A 85 0.47 -22.77 -12.70
C GLY A 85 1.84 -22.07 -12.58
N SER A 86 1.90 -20.73 -12.50
CA SER A 86 3.17 -20.01 -12.32
C SER A 86 3.49 -19.76 -10.85
N PRO A 87 4.71 -20.03 -10.38
CA PRO A 87 5.14 -19.67 -9.03
C PRO A 87 5.48 -18.17 -8.88
N VAL A 88 5.38 -17.40 -9.97
CA VAL A 88 5.80 -15.99 -10.02
C VAL A 88 4.59 -15.08 -9.89
N ILE A 89 4.56 -14.30 -8.81
CA ILE A 89 3.63 -13.17 -8.66
C ILE A 89 4.27 -11.93 -9.28
N LYS A 90 3.52 -11.27 -10.15
CA LYS A 90 3.86 -9.95 -10.70
C LYS A 90 3.05 -8.89 -9.97
N VAL A 91 3.65 -7.73 -9.76
CA VAL A 91 3.05 -6.62 -9.02
C VAL A 91 3.16 -5.31 -9.78
N GLY A 92 2.17 -4.45 -9.58
CA GLY A 92 2.24 -3.03 -9.90
C GLY A 92 2.73 -2.27 -8.68
N PHE A 93 3.41 -1.13 -8.88
CA PHE A 93 3.90 -0.31 -7.78
C PHE A 93 3.46 1.14 -7.90
N THR A 94 3.16 1.77 -6.76
CA THR A 94 3.03 3.22 -6.63
C THR A 94 4.07 3.77 -5.65
N SER A 95 4.15 5.10 -5.56
CA SER A 95 4.95 5.76 -4.52
C SER A 95 4.28 5.74 -3.14
N GLY A 96 3.06 5.21 -3.02
CA GLY A 96 2.20 5.45 -1.85
C GLY A 96 1.77 6.93 -1.77
N ALA A 97 1.23 7.32 -0.60
CA ALA A 97 0.80 8.69 -0.37
C ALA A 97 2.00 9.62 -0.18
N VAL A 98 2.51 10.19 -1.28
CA VAL A 98 3.56 11.21 -1.29
C VAL A 98 2.96 12.60 -1.52
N HIS A 99 3.78 13.64 -1.36
CA HIS A 99 3.32 15.00 -1.55
C HIS A 99 2.83 15.25 -2.98
N TYR A 100 1.78 16.07 -3.13
CA TYR A 100 1.12 16.43 -4.38
C TYR A 100 2.10 16.92 -5.44
N ASN A 101 3.09 17.74 -5.08
CA ASN A 101 4.07 18.26 -6.05
C ASN A 101 4.96 17.16 -6.62
N ARG A 102 5.21 16.11 -5.84
CA ARG A 102 5.90 14.91 -6.31
C ARG A 102 4.96 14.01 -7.10
N LEU A 103 3.77 13.75 -6.57
CA LEU A 103 2.80 12.84 -7.17
C LEU A 103 2.32 13.30 -8.55
N SER A 104 2.04 14.61 -8.70
CA SER A 104 1.64 15.24 -9.98
C SER A 104 2.67 15.13 -11.11
N LYS A 105 3.90 14.70 -10.79
CA LYS A 105 4.97 14.45 -11.76
C LYS A 105 5.21 12.97 -12.00
N LEU A 106 4.40 12.08 -11.43
CA LEU A 106 4.56 10.64 -11.56
C LEU A 106 3.38 10.03 -12.31
N ARG A 107 3.67 8.98 -13.07
CA ARG A 107 2.69 8.07 -13.67
C ARG A 107 3.03 6.64 -13.30
N PHE A 108 2.01 5.81 -13.20
CA PHE A 108 2.10 4.44 -12.70
C PHE A 108 1.44 3.51 -13.69
N THR A 109 1.98 2.31 -13.85
CA THR A 109 1.36 1.29 -14.67
C THR A 109 0.25 0.60 -13.88
N SER A 110 -0.95 0.54 -14.44
CA SER A 110 -2.07 -0.23 -13.90
C SER A 110 -1.83 -1.74 -14.01
N THR A 111 -1.04 -2.19 -14.99
CA THR A 111 -0.76 -3.61 -15.22
C THR A 111 0.39 -4.13 -14.34
N PRO A 112 0.15 -5.13 -13.48
CA PRO A 112 1.19 -5.77 -12.68
C PRO A 112 2.16 -6.55 -13.57
N THR A 113 3.39 -6.04 -13.71
CA THR A 113 4.41 -6.62 -14.59
C THR A 113 5.71 -6.98 -13.88
N ILE A 114 5.96 -6.43 -12.69
CA ILE A 114 7.25 -6.56 -12.00
C ILE A 114 7.26 -7.82 -11.14
N PRO A 115 8.18 -8.79 -11.35
CA PRO A 115 8.25 -9.98 -10.52
C PRO A 115 8.60 -9.65 -9.06
N LEU A 116 7.72 -10.04 -8.13
CA LEU A 116 7.92 -9.86 -6.70
C LEU A 116 8.80 -10.98 -6.15
N THR A 117 10.11 -10.73 -6.07
CA THR A 117 11.08 -11.72 -5.57
C THR A 117 11.82 -11.22 -4.32
N LYS A 118 12.21 -12.16 -3.45
CA LYS A 118 13.09 -11.89 -2.29
C LYS A 118 14.44 -11.29 -2.68
N ALA A 119 14.91 -11.53 -3.91
CA ALA A 119 16.17 -10.97 -4.41
C ALA A 119 16.04 -9.45 -4.68
N ASN A 120 14.88 -9.02 -5.19
CA ASN A 120 14.65 -7.63 -5.58
C ASN A 120 14.04 -6.78 -4.45
N PHE A 121 13.25 -7.40 -3.56
CA PHE A 121 12.43 -6.67 -2.60
C PHE A 121 12.57 -7.21 -1.17
N LYS A 122 12.33 -6.31 -0.22
CA LYS A 122 12.15 -6.61 1.20
C LYS A 122 10.79 -6.06 1.65
N LYS A 123 9.89 -6.92 2.12
CA LYS A 123 8.66 -6.49 2.82
C LYS A 123 9.01 -5.57 3.99
N VAL A 124 8.25 -4.48 4.16
CA VAL A 124 8.44 -3.54 5.27
C VAL A 124 7.10 -3.08 5.83
N SER A 125 7.05 -2.91 7.15
CA SER A 125 5.98 -2.17 7.81
C SER A 125 6.36 -0.69 7.90
N LEU A 126 5.37 0.20 7.78
CA LEU A 126 5.60 1.63 7.97
C LEU A 126 5.93 1.91 9.44
N LYS A 127 6.97 2.74 9.67
CA LYS A 127 7.32 3.21 11.03
C LYS A 127 6.19 4.00 11.70
N ALA A 128 5.33 4.63 10.90
CA ALA A 128 4.12 5.29 11.35
C ALA A 128 2.96 4.80 10.48
N PRO A 129 2.22 3.76 10.91
CA PRO A 129 1.14 3.14 10.14
C PRO A 129 0.00 4.10 9.78
N LEU A 130 -0.16 5.18 10.55
CA LEU A 130 -1.14 6.25 10.30
C LEU A 130 -0.75 7.16 9.11
N ARG A 131 0.48 7.06 8.60
CA ARG A 131 0.80 7.69 7.32
C ARG A 131 -0.09 7.03 6.26
N THR A 132 -0.63 7.85 5.36
CA THR A 132 -1.64 7.47 4.36
C THR A 132 -3.09 7.34 4.85
N THR A 133 -3.36 7.54 6.14
CA THR A 133 -4.73 7.59 6.68
C THR A 133 -5.34 8.97 6.48
N VAL A 134 -6.53 9.04 5.86
CA VAL A 134 -7.29 10.29 5.69
C VAL A 134 -8.08 10.60 6.95
N LEU A 135 -7.60 11.55 7.75
CA LEU A 135 -8.22 11.97 9.00
C LEU A 135 -9.20 13.11 8.73
N ARG A 136 -10.49 12.82 8.87
CA ARG A 136 -11.60 13.75 8.68
C ARG A 136 -12.02 14.33 10.03
N ALA A 137 -12.23 15.64 10.08
CA ALA A 137 -12.68 16.32 11.30
C ALA A 137 -14.12 15.92 11.65
N GLY A 138 -14.37 15.52 12.89
CA GLY A 138 -15.69 15.07 13.35
C GLY A 138 -15.67 13.71 14.03
N LYS A 139 -16.86 13.15 14.28
CA LYS A 139 -17.08 11.87 14.97
C LYS A 139 -17.56 10.74 14.04
N GLY A 140 -17.61 10.98 12.74
CA GLY A 140 -18.16 10.07 11.74
C GLY A 140 -18.73 10.82 10.54
N PHE A 141 -19.22 10.06 9.56
CA PHE A 141 -19.87 10.61 8.37
C PHE A 141 -21.19 11.29 8.73
N LYS A 142 -21.55 12.28 7.90
CA LYS A 142 -22.83 12.97 7.94
C LYS A 142 -23.27 13.20 6.50
N GLN A 143 -24.55 13.01 6.20
CA GLN A 143 -25.11 13.35 4.89
C GLN A 143 -25.52 14.82 4.88
N ASP A 144 -25.20 15.55 3.82
CA ASP A 144 -25.74 16.90 3.57
C ASP A 144 -26.97 16.86 2.65
N SER A 145 -27.60 18.02 2.42
CA SER A 145 -28.80 18.13 1.57
C SER A 145 -28.58 17.77 0.11
N LYS A 146 -27.32 17.58 -0.32
CA LYS A 146 -26.93 17.14 -1.66
C LYS A 146 -26.44 15.69 -1.66
N LEU A 147 -26.77 14.92 -0.61
CA LEU A 147 -26.40 13.53 -0.43
C LEU A 147 -24.87 13.30 -0.36
N ASN A 148 -24.08 14.33 0.00
CA ASN A 148 -22.64 14.16 0.21
C ASN A 148 -22.30 13.76 1.64
N TYR A 149 -21.25 12.96 1.76
CA TYR A 149 -20.67 12.48 3.01
C TYR A 149 -19.33 13.18 3.35
N GLY A 150 -18.68 13.80 2.36
CA GLY A 150 -17.41 14.53 2.47
C GLY A 150 -17.48 15.94 3.10
N ASN A 151 -18.21 16.11 4.20
CA ASN A 151 -18.55 17.44 4.73
C ASN A 151 -17.64 17.98 5.85
N GLY A 152 -16.65 17.20 6.29
CA GLY A 152 -15.57 17.66 7.19
C GLY A 152 -14.35 18.15 6.41
N SER A 153 -13.50 18.97 7.03
CA SER A 153 -12.12 19.12 6.54
C SER A 153 -11.35 17.84 6.81
N ALA A 154 -10.26 17.61 6.07
CA ALA A 154 -9.43 16.44 6.28
C ALA A 154 -7.95 16.75 6.15
N PHE A 155 -7.12 15.88 6.70
CA PHE A 155 -5.70 15.85 6.39
C PHE A 155 -5.15 14.44 6.43
N TYR A 156 -3.97 14.26 5.84
CA TYR A 156 -3.19 13.04 6.02
C TYR A 156 -1.70 13.36 6.09
N LEU A 157 -0.95 12.39 6.62
CA LEU A 157 0.51 12.44 6.67
C LEU A 157 1.09 11.69 5.48
N THR A 158 1.93 12.35 4.70
CA THR A 158 2.59 11.73 3.54
C THR A 158 3.82 10.93 3.97
N LEU A 159 4.20 9.95 3.15
CA LEU A 159 5.40 9.12 3.32
C LEU A 159 6.69 9.93 3.18
N ASP A 160 6.67 11.02 2.42
CA ASP A 160 7.79 11.95 2.19
C ASP A 160 7.77 13.19 3.09
N ASN A 161 7.15 13.04 4.27
CA ASN A 161 7.21 13.96 5.39
C ASN A 161 6.47 15.29 5.19
N TYR A 162 5.23 15.27 4.71
CA TYR A 162 4.34 16.42 4.68
C TYR A 162 3.02 16.13 5.39
N ILE A 163 2.39 17.19 5.88
CA ILE A 163 0.95 17.21 6.17
C ILE A 163 0.27 17.79 4.93
N GLN A 164 -0.75 17.10 4.40
CA GLN A 164 -1.63 17.65 3.37
C GLN A 164 -3.02 17.86 3.93
N TYR A 165 -3.48 19.11 3.91
CA TYR A 165 -4.77 19.52 4.43
C TYR A 165 -5.72 19.90 3.30
N TYR A 166 -6.99 19.56 3.49
CA TYR A 166 -8.10 19.83 2.61
C TYR A 166 -9.19 20.52 3.42
N SER A 167 -9.58 21.72 2.98
CA SER A 167 -10.72 22.43 3.55
C SER A 167 -12.02 21.67 3.25
N LYS A 168 -13.10 22.02 3.97
CA LYS A 168 -14.43 21.45 3.70
C LYS A 168 -14.85 21.59 2.22
N PRO A 169 -14.72 22.75 1.54
CA PRO A 169 -15.01 22.85 0.11
C PRO A 169 -14.15 21.92 -0.77
N ALA A 170 -12.88 21.72 -0.42
CA ALA A 170 -12.02 20.80 -1.15
C ALA A 170 -12.48 19.33 -0.95
N MET A 171 -12.88 18.97 0.27
CA MET A 171 -13.42 17.63 0.55
C MET A 171 -14.75 17.39 -0.17
N LEU A 172 -15.65 18.37 -0.23
CA LEU A 172 -16.88 18.22 -1.03
C LEU A 172 -16.58 18.04 -2.53
N LYS A 173 -15.57 18.74 -3.06
CA LYS A 173 -15.16 18.61 -4.46
C LYS A 173 -14.51 17.26 -4.79
N TYR A 174 -13.69 16.75 -3.88
CA TYR A 174 -12.81 15.61 -4.14
C TYR A 174 -13.28 14.29 -3.54
N ASP A 175 -14.11 14.36 -2.51
CA ASP A 175 -14.52 13.24 -1.66
C ASP A 175 -16.00 13.39 -1.24
N GLY A 176 -16.85 13.94 -2.12
CA GLY A 176 -18.28 14.09 -1.87
C GLY A 176 -18.92 12.79 -1.43
N GLY A 177 -18.54 11.67 -2.06
CA GLY A 177 -18.98 10.32 -1.71
C GLY A 177 -18.33 9.72 -0.46
N GLY A 178 -17.29 10.32 0.14
CA GLY A 178 -16.65 9.79 1.35
C GLY A 178 -15.78 8.54 1.14
N THR A 179 -15.21 8.35 -0.04
CA THR A 179 -14.42 7.18 -0.47
C THR A 179 -12.94 7.48 -0.71
N MET A 180 -12.44 8.68 -0.37
CA MET A 180 -11.08 9.12 -0.69
C MET A 180 -10.00 8.16 -0.17
N VAL A 181 -9.15 7.72 -1.10
CA VAL A 181 -7.93 6.95 -0.89
C VAL A 181 -6.73 7.74 -1.42
N VAL A 182 -5.64 7.79 -0.67
CA VAL A 182 -4.49 8.67 -0.98
C VAL A 182 -3.19 7.93 -1.30
N ASP A 183 -3.18 6.60 -1.23
CA ASP A 183 -1.97 5.81 -1.33
C ASP A 183 -1.86 4.96 -2.60
N ASN A 184 -2.89 4.96 -3.44
CA ASN A 184 -2.85 4.36 -4.78
C ASN A 184 -2.14 5.24 -5.81
N GLY A 185 -1.69 6.42 -5.39
CA GLY A 185 -0.78 7.26 -6.13
C GLY A 185 -1.20 7.50 -7.58
N HIS A 186 -2.41 7.98 -7.88
CA HIS A 186 -2.77 8.36 -9.25
C HIS A 186 -2.80 7.22 -10.28
N ASN A 187 -3.39 6.07 -9.94
CA ASN A 187 -3.65 4.99 -10.91
C ASN A 187 -4.97 5.20 -11.69
N ASP A 188 -5.76 6.21 -11.32
CA ASP A 188 -6.98 6.65 -11.99
C ASP A 188 -7.03 8.18 -12.08
N SER A 189 -7.91 8.70 -12.95
CA SER A 189 -8.14 10.14 -13.15
C SER A 189 -8.63 10.89 -11.89
N TYR A 190 -8.92 10.17 -10.80
CA TYR A 190 -9.61 10.70 -9.62
C TYR A 190 -8.75 10.78 -8.36
N SER A 191 -7.47 10.35 -8.35
CA SER A 191 -6.70 10.19 -7.09
C SER A 191 -5.54 11.17 -6.86
N ASN A 192 -5.42 12.27 -7.62
CA ASN A 192 -4.43 13.32 -7.35
C ASN A 192 -5.07 14.62 -6.85
N PHE A 193 -5.36 14.68 -5.55
CA PHE A 193 -6.05 15.79 -4.92
C PHE A 193 -5.09 16.90 -4.52
N LYS A 194 -5.21 18.07 -5.16
CA LYS A 194 -4.43 19.26 -4.77
C LYS A 194 -4.82 19.69 -3.35
N PRO A 195 -3.90 19.70 -2.37
CA PRO A 195 -4.22 20.13 -1.02
C PRO A 195 -4.52 21.62 -0.97
N THR A 196 -5.41 22.02 -0.07
CA THR A 196 -5.65 23.44 0.25
C THR A 196 -4.37 24.08 0.80
N VAL A 197 -3.66 23.37 1.68
CA VAL A 197 -2.35 23.77 2.17
C VAL A 197 -1.55 22.53 2.55
N SER A 198 -0.23 22.64 2.52
CA SER A 198 0.66 21.62 3.04
C SER A 198 1.78 22.24 3.87
N ALA A 199 2.33 21.46 4.80
CA ALA A 199 3.48 21.84 5.61
C ALA A 199 4.48 20.69 5.70
N LYS A 200 5.77 21.00 5.77
CA LYS A 200 6.80 19.99 5.94
C LYS A 200 6.82 19.52 7.38
N MET A 201 6.79 18.20 7.58
CA MET A 201 7.03 17.57 8.86
C MET A 201 8.52 17.57 9.16
N THR A 202 8.89 18.00 10.36
CA THR A 202 10.28 18.03 10.84
C THR A 202 10.60 16.87 11.77
N LYS A 203 9.61 16.35 12.50
CA LYS A 203 9.75 15.19 13.37
C LYS A 203 8.46 14.39 13.42
N THR A 204 8.57 13.06 13.40
CA THR A 204 7.47 12.14 13.67
C THR A 204 7.91 11.15 14.74
N THR A 205 7.09 10.94 15.76
CA THR A 205 7.34 9.99 16.84
C THR A 205 6.08 9.18 17.09
N VAL A 206 6.23 7.86 17.23
CA VAL A 206 5.11 6.94 17.50
C VAL A 206 5.36 6.29 18.84
N LYS A 207 4.36 6.33 19.73
CA LYS A 207 4.35 5.63 21.02
C LYS A 207 2.98 5.01 21.22
N GLY A 208 2.92 3.67 21.23
CA GLY A 208 1.65 2.94 21.26
C GLY A 208 0.73 3.37 20.11
N ASN A 209 -0.52 3.74 20.45
CA ASN A 209 -1.53 4.23 19.51
C ASN A 209 -1.44 5.74 19.21
N THR A 210 -0.38 6.41 19.63
CA THR A 210 -0.22 7.87 19.50
C THR A 210 0.93 8.21 18.56
N THR A 211 0.63 9.03 17.55
CA THR A 211 1.61 9.64 16.63
C THR A 211 1.72 11.14 16.92
N THR A 212 2.92 11.61 17.24
CA THR A 212 3.22 13.04 17.39
C THR A 212 3.99 13.54 16.18
N VAL A 213 3.55 14.66 15.61
CA VAL A 213 4.16 15.28 14.43
C VAL A 213 4.48 16.73 14.73
N GLN A 214 5.73 17.12 14.47
CA GLN A 214 6.15 18.53 14.43
C GLN A 214 6.29 18.99 12.98
N TYR A 215 5.93 20.24 12.72
CA TYR A 215 5.90 20.82 11.37
C TYR A 215 6.13 22.34 11.40
N ASN A 216 6.54 22.89 10.26
CA ASN A 216 7.15 24.22 10.20
C ASN A 216 6.21 25.39 9.89
N LYS A 217 4.96 25.12 9.51
CA LYS A 217 4.01 26.13 9.06
C LYS A 217 2.64 25.92 9.68
N TYR A 218 2.02 26.99 10.20
CA TYR A 218 0.65 26.93 10.70
C TYR A 218 -0.31 26.49 9.59
N ILE A 219 -1.27 25.64 9.95
CA ILE A 219 -2.33 25.20 9.05
C ILE A 219 -3.67 25.53 9.71
N LYS A 220 -4.36 26.54 9.17
CA LYS A 220 -5.72 26.89 9.60
C LYS A 220 -6.65 25.69 9.37
N GLY A 221 -7.34 25.25 10.42
CA GLY A 221 -8.25 24.10 10.39
C GLY A 221 -7.67 22.78 10.89
N ILE A 222 -6.37 22.74 11.20
CA ILE A 222 -5.77 21.66 12.02
C ILE A 222 -5.53 22.22 13.42
N PRO A 223 -5.94 21.51 14.50
CA PRO A 223 -5.79 21.98 15.88
C PRO A 223 -4.34 21.85 16.36
N GLY A 224 -3.37 22.44 15.66
CA GLY A 224 -1.94 22.39 16.00
C GLY A 224 -1.59 23.28 17.19
N LYS A 225 -0.82 22.75 18.14
CA LYS A 225 -0.22 23.52 19.23
C LYS A 225 1.03 24.23 18.70
N LYS A 226 1.09 25.56 18.81
CA LYS A 226 2.33 26.33 18.56
C LYS A 226 3.31 26.01 19.69
N LEU A 227 4.54 25.64 19.33
CA LEU A 227 5.63 25.41 20.28
C LEU A 227 6.53 26.65 20.34
N THR A 228 6.97 27.12 19.17
CA THR A 228 7.78 28.33 18.99
C THR A 228 7.42 28.96 17.63
N ALA A 229 8.08 30.06 17.25
CA ALA A 229 7.98 30.58 15.88
C ALA A 229 8.30 29.47 14.87
N HIS A 230 7.47 29.34 13.84
CA HIS A 230 7.62 28.33 12.78
C HIS A 230 7.73 26.88 13.28
N LYS A 231 7.20 26.55 14.46
CA LYS A 231 7.19 25.20 14.98
C LYS A 231 5.85 24.88 15.64
N TYR A 232 5.14 23.95 15.02
CA TYR A 232 3.82 23.52 15.42
C TYR A 232 3.81 22.02 15.66
N GLN A 233 2.87 21.54 16.48
CA GLN A 233 2.76 20.13 16.82
C GLN A 233 1.31 19.66 16.85
N ILE A 234 1.07 18.48 16.28
CA ILE A 234 -0.15 17.69 16.48
C ILE A 234 0.18 16.37 17.15
N LYS A 235 -0.69 15.95 18.06
CA LYS A 235 -0.73 14.62 18.65
C LYS A 235 -1.99 13.93 18.14
N ILE A 236 -1.81 12.85 17.38
CA ILE A 236 -2.87 12.05 16.80
C ILE A 236 -2.95 10.75 17.59
N LYS A 237 -4.10 10.48 18.21
CA LYS A 237 -4.34 9.25 18.98
C LYS A 237 -5.41 8.42 18.30
N ASN A 238 -5.09 7.19 17.91
CA ASN A 238 -6.09 6.20 17.52
C ASN A 238 -6.81 5.72 18.79
N LEU A 239 -8.13 5.89 18.85
CA LEU A 239 -8.91 5.55 20.04
C LEU A 239 -9.18 4.05 20.19
N LYS A 240 -8.87 3.25 19.16
CA LYS A 240 -9.20 1.82 19.05
C LYS A 240 -10.70 1.55 19.19
N THR A 241 -11.52 2.50 18.77
CA THR A 241 -12.96 2.35 18.71
C THR A 241 -13.43 2.51 17.28
N HIS A 242 -14.41 1.70 16.91
CA HIS A 242 -15.01 1.67 15.60
C HIS A 242 -16.39 2.35 15.64
N GLY A 243 -16.78 3.00 14.56
CA GLY A 243 -18.10 3.57 14.36
C GLY A 243 -18.67 3.14 13.01
N GLY A 244 -19.99 3.11 12.92
CA GLY A 244 -20.69 2.84 11.68
C GLY A 244 -22.09 3.43 11.72
N LYS A 245 -22.65 3.71 10.54
CA LYS A 245 -24.00 4.24 10.39
C LYS A 245 -24.56 3.91 9.00
N TYR A 246 -25.80 3.45 8.96
CA TYR A 246 -26.61 3.42 7.74
C TYR A 246 -27.26 4.79 7.52
N PHE A 247 -27.19 5.29 6.29
CA PHE A 247 -27.85 6.51 5.82
C PHE A 247 -29.06 6.19 4.94
N SER A 248 -29.03 5.04 4.28
CA SER A 248 -30.15 4.38 3.60
C SER A 248 -29.93 2.85 3.65
N GLU A 249 -30.76 2.07 2.96
CA GLU A 249 -30.55 0.63 2.79
C GLU A 249 -29.24 0.32 2.03
N GLU A 250 -28.91 1.15 1.04
CA GLU A 250 -27.74 0.99 0.15
C GLU A 250 -26.49 1.71 0.68
N ASP A 251 -26.65 2.82 1.40
CA ASP A 251 -25.53 3.64 1.86
C ASP A 251 -25.19 3.41 3.33
N ARG A 252 -23.96 2.91 3.58
CA ARG A 252 -23.39 2.78 4.94
C ARG A 252 -22.01 3.39 5.05
N GLY A 253 -21.74 4.04 6.18
CA GLY A 253 -20.41 4.50 6.57
C GLY A 253 -19.82 3.60 7.64
N SER A 254 -18.53 3.31 7.55
CA SER A 254 -17.75 2.63 8.60
C SER A 254 -16.40 3.34 8.79
N TRP A 255 -15.98 3.53 10.04
CA TRP A 255 -14.78 4.31 10.37
C TRP A 255 -14.16 3.94 11.72
N ASP A 256 -12.87 4.26 11.84
CA ASP A 256 -12.14 4.26 13.10
C ASP A 256 -12.06 5.67 13.67
N ASN A 257 -12.10 5.76 15.01
CA ASN A 257 -12.09 7.05 15.70
C ASN A 257 -10.70 7.46 16.17
N TYR A 258 -10.44 8.76 16.06
CA TYR A 258 -9.17 9.40 16.40
C TYR A 258 -9.41 10.68 17.20
N THR A 259 -8.35 11.16 17.84
CA THR A 259 -8.27 12.56 18.26
C THR A 259 -7.02 13.21 17.70
N VAL A 260 -7.10 14.50 17.41
CA VAL A 260 -5.97 15.35 17.06
C VAL A 260 -5.94 16.51 18.04
N ASN A 261 -4.96 16.52 18.95
CA ASN A 261 -4.91 17.44 20.09
C ASN A 261 -6.28 17.57 20.80
N ASN A 262 -6.87 16.43 21.16
CA ASN A 262 -8.16 16.28 21.84
C ASN A 262 -9.41 16.70 21.04
N LYS A 263 -9.27 17.13 19.78
CA LYS A 263 -10.42 17.32 18.87
C LYS A 263 -10.76 16.02 18.16
N PRO A 264 -12.05 15.70 17.96
CA PRO A 264 -12.48 14.44 17.35
C PRO A 264 -12.15 14.41 15.85
N TYR A 265 -11.60 13.30 15.40
CA TYR A 265 -11.37 12.97 14.00
C TYR A 265 -11.77 11.51 13.75
N PHE A 266 -11.99 11.15 12.50
CA PHE A 266 -12.24 9.78 12.10
C PHE A 266 -11.54 9.45 10.78
N SER A 267 -11.35 8.17 10.48
CA SER A 267 -10.92 7.69 9.18
C SER A 267 -11.75 6.48 8.79
N GLY A 268 -12.33 6.51 7.60
CA GLY A 268 -13.22 5.46 7.12
C GLY A 268 -13.64 5.71 5.69
N MET A 269 -14.62 4.92 5.25
CA MET A 269 -15.22 5.01 3.92
C MET A 269 -16.74 4.88 4.00
N MET A 270 -17.40 5.50 3.04
CA MET A 270 -18.75 5.12 2.65
C MET A 270 -18.70 3.91 1.72
N TYR A 271 -19.74 3.09 1.80
CA TYR A 271 -20.01 1.96 0.95
C TYR A 271 -21.42 2.14 0.42
N THR A 272 -21.56 1.92 -0.88
CA THR A 272 -22.83 1.85 -1.59
C THR A 272 -22.89 0.46 -2.17
N ASP A 273 -23.87 -0.33 -1.74
CA ASP A 273 -24.12 -1.68 -2.24
C ASP A 273 -25.03 -1.65 -3.47
#